data_AF-A0A7W4DRC9-F1
#
_entry.id   AF-A0A7W4DRC9-F1
#
_cell.length_a   1.000
_cell.length_b   1.000
_cell.length_c   1.000
_cell.angle_alpha   90.00
_cell.angle_beta   90.00
_cell.angle_gamma   90.00
#
_symmetry.space_group_name_H-M   'P 1'
#
loop_
_entity.id
_entity.type
_entity.pdbx_description
1 polymer ?
#
loop_
_entity_poly.entity_id
_entity_poly.type
_entity_poly.pdbx_seq_one_letter_code
_entity_poly.pdbx_strand_id
1 'polypeptide(L)'
;MQNLTNKINGFLNAAIGTTVLMVCVGSFLALFPTLSLEITRWIFIIALVSSGISMISADLAGKRQTGLLSGTVFGSFIILLGLIILTNPGVLSIIPIAIGFYVVISSLIKIRMTLALREISNSAFTASILMNLISVVSGCVIIFQPITSTAVAIMIVGIMLVVYGVSDLINVFILKKHVKDFAKNMKAAKRYLTEDIKEAEIVEDKKKK
;
A
#
# COMPACT_ATOMS: atom_id res chain seq x y z
N MET A 1 2.74 -21.01 29.06
CA MET A 1 1.95 -19.88 28.52
C MET A 1 2.79 -18.62 28.34
N GLN A 2 3.74 -18.33 29.24
CA GLN A 2 4.58 -17.13 29.20
C GLN A 2 5.30 -16.86 27.87
N ASN A 3 5.82 -17.88 27.18
CA ASN A 3 6.61 -17.68 25.95
C ASN A 3 5.77 -17.07 24.78
N LEU A 4 4.51 -17.51 24.62
CA LEU A 4 3.59 -16.93 23.62
C LEU A 4 3.16 -15.50 23.99
N THR A 5 2.81 -15.27 25.25
CA THR A 5 2.42 -13.94 25.74
C THR A 5 3.55 -12.92 25.61
N ASN A 6 4.80 -13.32 25.91
CA ASN A 6 5.97 -12.45 25.76
C ASN A 6 6.24 -12.11 24.29
N LYS A 7 6.09 -13.08 23.39
CA LYS A 7 6.23 -12.85 21.94
C LYS A 7 5.17 -11.88 21.42
N ILE A 8 3.89 -12.07 21.80
CA ILE A 8 2.81 -11.16 21.44
C ILE A 8 3.06 -9.76 22.01
N ASN A 9 3.49 -9.64 23.26
CA ASN A 9 3.84 -8.34 23.85
C ASN A 9 4.98 -7.63 23.13
N GLY A 10 5.99 -8.37 22.63
CA GLY A 10 7.05 -7.81 21.79
C GLY A 10 6.50 -7.22 20.49
N PHE A 11 5.64 -7.95 19.79
CA PHE A 11 4.95 -7.47 18.59
C PHE A 11 4.06 -6.25 18.88
N LEU A 12 3.29 -6.28 19.98
CA LEU A 12 2.44 -5.16 20.37
C LEU A 12 3.25 -3.91 20.70
N ASN A 13 4.39 -4.04 21.37
CA ASN A 13 5.27 -2.89 21.63
C ASN A 13 5.86 -2.30 20.34
N ALA A 14 6.25 -3.15 19.38
CA ALA A 14 6.65 -2.69 18.06
C ALA A 14 5.50 -1.99 17.33
N ALA A 15 4.28 -2.52 17.43
CA ALA A 15 3.07 -1.93 16.85
C ALA A 15 2.72 -0.56 17.46
N ILE A 16 2.94 -0.38 18.78
CA ILE A 16 2.82 0.94 19.41
C ILE A 16 3.81 1.92 18.78
N GLY A 17 5.06 1.50 18.57
CA GLY A 17 6.07 2.33 17.92
C GLY A 17 5.65 2.76 16.50
N THR A 18 5.15 1.83 15.69
CA THR A 18 4.72 2.13 14.31
C THR A 18 3.48 3.01 14.25
N THR A 19 2.52 2.82 15.17
CA THR A 19 1.29 3.64 15.22
C THR A 19 1.58 5.06 15.69
N VAL A 20 2.44 5.24 16.69
CA VAL A 20 2.91 6.57 17.11
C VAL A 20 3.65 7.27 15.97
N LEU A 21 4.53 6.56 15.27
CA LEU A 21 5.24 7.11 14.10
C LEU A 21 4.26 7.52 13.01
N MET A 22 3.24 6.71 12.70
CA MET A 22 2.16 7.07 11.80
C MET A 22 1.46 8.36 12.25
N VAL A 23 1.03 8.47 13.50
CA VAL A 23 0.37 9.69 14.00
C VAL A 23 1.28 10.91 13.88
N CYS A 24 2.57 10.80 14.21
CA CYS A 24 3.53 11.89 14.08
C CYS A 24 3.71 12.33 12.62
N VAL A 25 3.93 11.38 11.70
CA VAL A 25 4.09 11.65 10.28
C VAL A 25 2.80 12.23 9.69
N GLY A 26 1.65 11.64 10.01
CA GLY A 26 0.35 12.12 9.55
C GLY A 26 0.06 13.54 10.03
N SER A 27 0.39 13.84 11.30
CA SER A 27 0.23 15.18 11.86
C SER A 27 1.15 16.19 11.17
N PHE A 28 2.39 15.82 10.88
CA PHE A 28 3.32 16.65 10.12
C PHE A 28 2.81 16.95 8.71
N LEU A 29 2.29 15.93 8.00
CA LEU A 29 1.68 16.07 6.68
C LEU A 29 0.43 16.98 6.70
N ALA A 30 -0.41 16.85 7.73
CA ALA A 30 -1.64 17.61 7.87
C ALA A 30 -1.39 19.09 8.21
N LEU A 31 -0.45 19.37 9.11
CA LEU A 31 -0.17 20.73 9.57
C LEU A 31 0.75 21.51 8.62
N PHE A 32 1.66 20.82 7.94
CA PHE A 32 2.65 21.42 7.04
C PHE A 32 2.63 20.76 5.64
N PRO A 33 1.52 20.89 4.88
CA PRO A 33 1.38 20.21 3.60
C PRO A 33 2.33 20.74 2.52
N THR A 34 2.68 22.02 2.57
CA THR A 34 3.65 22.63 1.63
C THR A 34 5.07 22.13 1.87
N LEU A 35 5.54 22.10 3.12
CA LEU A 35 6.85 21.54 3.47
C LEU A 35 6.91 20.04 3.15
N SER A 36 5.82 19.32 3.40
CA SER A 36 5.72 17.89 3.08
C SER A 36 5.84 17.62 1.58
N LEU A 37 5.26 18.49 0.74
CA LEU A 37 5.45 18.44 -0.71
C LEU A 37 6.90 18.65 -1.12
N GLU A 38 7.56 19.64 -0.55
CA GLU A 38 8.96 19.93 -0.86
C GLU A 38 9.87 18.77 -0.48
N ILE A 39 9.69 18.20 0.72
CA ILE A 39 10.44 17.03 1.18
C ILE A 39 10.19 15.83 0.26
N THR A 40 8.93 15.56 -0.09
CA THR A 40 8.56 14.47 -1.00
C THR A 40 9.21 14.65 -2.37
N ARG A 41 9.24 15.88 -2.88
CA ARG A 41 9.93 16.22 -4.14
C ARG A 41 11.42 15.90 -4.07
N TRP A 42 12.11 16.31 -3.01
CA TRP A 42 13.53 16.01 -2.83
C TRP A 42 13.80 14.51 -2.75
N ILE A 43 12.97 13.77 -2.02
CA ILE A 43 13.04 12.31 -1.95
C ILE A 43 12.90 11.69 -3.34
N PHE A 44 11.93 12.14 -4.15
CA PHE A 44 11.74 11.67 -5.52
C PHE A 44 12.95 11.96 -6.42
N ILE A 45 13.52 13.16 -6.34
CA ILE A 45 14.69 13.54 -7.14
C ILE A 45 15.89 12.66 -6.77
N ILE A 46 16.17 12.51 -5.47
CA ILE A 46 17.28 11.68 -4.99
C ILE A 46 17.07 10.20 -5.39
N ALA A 47 15.86 9.69 -5.27
CA ALA A 47 15.51 8.33 -5.66
C ALA A 47 15.72 8.09 -7.17
N LEU A 48 15.25 9.01 -8.02
CA LEU A 48 15.43 8.91 -9.48
C LEU A 48 16.90 8.99 -9.87
N VAL A 49 17.64 9.96 -9.34
CA VAL A 49 19.08 10.13 -9.65
C VAL A 49 19.89 8.92 -9.18
N SER A 50 19.67 8.44 -7.95
CA SER A 50 20.37 7.27 -7.42
C SER A 50 20.03 5.98 -8.18
N SER A 51 18.76 5.81 -8.59
CA SER A 51 18.33 4.69 -9.42
C SER A 51 18.98 4.72 -10.80
N GLY A 52 18.99 5.89 -11.45
CA GLY A 52 19.62 6.06 -12.76
C GLY A 52 21.13 5.81 -12.73
N ILE A 53 21.85 6.32 -11.72
CA ILE A 53 23.28 6.03 -11.51
C ILE A 53 23.51 4.54 -11.29
N SER A 54 22.69 3.91 -10.43
CA SER A 54 22.79 2.48 -10.16
C SER A 54 22.58 1.64 -11.42
N MET A 55 21.68 2.07 -12.31
CA MET A 55 21.37 1.35 -13.54
C MET A 55 22.46 1.48 -14.59
N ILE A 56 23.05 2.67 -14.75
CA ILE A 56 24.25 2.88 -15.59
C ILE A 56 25.41 2.04 -15.05
N SER A 57 25.63 2.06 -13.73
CA SER A 57 26.73 1.32 -13.09
C SER A 57 26.58 -0.19 -13.27
N ALA A 58 25.36 -0.73 -13.19
CA ALA A 58 25.10 -2.15 -13.39
C ALA A 58 25.29 -2.60 -14.85
N ASP A 59 25.00 -1.71 -15.80
CA ASP A 59 25.19 -1.94 -17.24
C ASP A 59 26.68 -1.95 -17.60
N LEU A 60 27.44 -0.97 -17.10
CA LEU A 60 28.91 -0.88 -17.28
C LEU A 60 29.65 -2.06 -16.62
N ALA A 61 29.15 -2.55 -15.48
CA ALA A 61 29.74 -3.69 -14.79
C ALA A 61 29.45 -5.06 -15.47
N GLY A 62 28.78 -5.06 -16.63
CA GLY A 62 28.44 -6.29 -17.36
C GLY A 62 27.46 -7.21 -16.63
N LYS A 63 26.84 -6.75 -15.53
CA LYS A 63 25.93 -7.55 -14.70
C LYS A 63 24.53 -7.68 -15.29
N ARG A 64 24.24 -6.96 -16.38
CA ARG A 64 22.92 -6.92 -17.02
C ARG A 64 23.07 -7.21 -18.51
N GLN A 65 22.83 -8.46 -18.90
CA GLN A 65 22.74 -8.85 -20.31
C GLN A 65 21.40 -8.33 -20.84
N THR A 66 21.38 -7.11 -21.40
CA THR A 66 20.15 -6.48 -21.88
C THR A 66 20.08 -6.53 -23.42
N GLY A 67 18.89 -6.88 -23.94
CA GLY A 67 18.56 -6.86 -25.37
C GLY A 67 18.49 -5.44 -25.95
N LEU A 68 17.55 -5.17 -26.86
CA LEU A 68 17.46 -3.97 -27.72
C LEU A 68 17.65 -2.57 -27.08
N LEU A 69 17.61 -2.42 -25.75
CA LEU A 69 17.85 -1.16 -25.04
C LEU A 69 18.79 -1.38 -23.85
N SER A 70 19.96 -0.76 -23.90
CA SER A 70 20.99 -0.83 -22.85
C SER A 70 20.55 -0.11 -21.57
N GLY A 71 20.95 -0.63 -20.41
CA GLY A 71 20.67 -0.04 -19.10
C GLY A 71 21.20 1.40 -18.96
N THR A 72 22.21 1.76 -19.75
CA THR A 72 22.76 3.12 -19.84
C THR A 72 21.77 4.11 -20.45
N VAL A 73 21.04 3.72 -21.51
CA VAL A 73 20.05 4.60 -22.18
C VAL A 73 18.89 4.91 -21.23
N PHE A 74 18.32 3.87 -20.62
CA PHE A 74 17.25 4.06 -19.63
C PHE A 74 17.73 4.78 -18.37
N GLY A 75 18.94 4.49 -17.88
CA GLY A 75 19.50 5.16 -16.71
C GLY A 75 19.68 6.66 -16.94
N SER A 76 20.17 7.04 -18.13
CA SER A 76 20.27 8.45 -18.55
C SER A 76 18.90 9.13 -18.61
N PHE A 77 17.89 8.46 -19.17
CA PHE A 77 16.51 8.97 -19.21
C PHE A 77 15.92 9.19 -17.81
N ILE A 78 16.16 8.26 -16.87
CA ILE A 78 15.70 8.38 -15.47
C ILE A 78 16.36 9.58 -14.76
N ILE A 79 17.67 9.80 -14.97
CA ILE A 79 18.37 10.97 -14.42
C ILE A 79 17.80 12.26 -15.00
N LEU A 80 17.54 12.29 -16.32
CA LEU A 80 16.95 13.45 -16.99
C LEU A 80 15.57 13.78 -16.41
N LEU A 81 14.74 12.77 -16.16
CA LEU A 81 13.45 12.96 -15.47
C LEU A 81 13.61 13.55 -14.08
N GLY A 82 14.60 13.08 -13.30
CA GLY A 82 14.92 13.66 -11.98
C GLY A 82 15.31 15.14 -12.08
N LEU A 83 16.12 15.52 -13.07
CA LEU A 83 16.55 16.90 -13.30
C LEU A 83 15.40 17.80 -13.79
N ILE A 84 14.49 17.25 -14.60
CA ILE A 84 13.27 17.96 -15.03
C ILE A 84 12.38 18.26 -13.83
N ILE A 85 12.20 17.32 -12.89
CA ILE A 85 11.43 17.55 -11.66
C ILE A 85 12.12 18.58 -10.76
N LEU A 86 13.46 18.65 -10.76
CA LEU A 86 14.22 19.65 -10.02
C LEU A 86 14.04 21.07 -10.58
N THR A 87 13.95 21.24 -11.89
CA THR A 87 13.75 22.55 -12.53
C THR A 87 12.28 22.96 -12.61
N ASN A 88 11.39 22.01 -12.87
CA ASN A 88 9.97 22.24 -13.11
C ASN A 88 9.10 21.37 -12.17
N PRO A 89 8.72 21.87 -10.97
CA PRO A 89 7.91 21.11 -10.03
C PRO A 89 6.52 20.75 -10.57
N GLY A 90 6.00 21.54 -11.52
CA GLY A 90 4.69 21.32 -12.14
C GLY A 90 4.56 19.98 -12.88
N VAL A 91 5.69 19.35 -13.25
CA VAL A 91 5.72 18.04 -13.95
C VAL A 91 5.12 16.92 -13.08
N LEU A 92 5.16 17.05 -11.75
CA LEU A 92 4.53 16.09 -10.84
C LEU A 92 3.00 16.01 -11.01
N SER A 93 2.37 17.02 -11.62
CA SER A 93 0.93 17.03 -11.92
C SER A 93 0.52 15.98 -12.96
N ILE A 94 1.49 15.44 -13.72
CA ILE A 94 1.25 14.33 -14.66
C ILE A 94 0.87 13.04 -13.91
N ILE A 95 1.40 12.86 -12.69
CA ILE A 95 1.18 11.64 -11.89
C ILE A 95 -0.32 11.46 -11.54
N PRO A 96 -1.01 12.44 -10.94
CA PRO A 96 -2.46 12.38 -10.73
C PRO A 96 -3.24 12.08 -12.01
N ILE A 97 -2.88 12.69 -13.14
CA ILE A 97 -3.57 12.49 -14.42
C ILE A 97 -3.44 11.02 -14.87
N ALA A 98 -2.24 10.45 -14.81
CA ALA A 98 -2.00 9.05 -15.15
C ALA A 98 -2.78 8.08 -14.22
N ILE A 99 -2.81 8.39 -12.92
CA ILE A 99 -3.60 7.63 -11.93
C ILE A 99 -5.10 7.74 -12.26
N GLY A 100 -5.61 8.93 -12.57
CA GLY A 100 -6.99 9.14 -12.96
C GLY A 100 -7.37 8.32 -14.20
N PHE A 101 -6.52 8.30 -15.22
CA PHE A 101 -6.69 7.44 -16.39
C PHE A 101 -6.75 5.96 -16.03
N TYR A 102 -5.83 5.48 -15.20
CA TYR A 102 -5.83 4.10 -14.73
C TYR A 102 -7.11 3.75 -13.96
N VAL A 103 -7.59 4.65 -13.09
CA VAL A 103 -8.83 4.47 -12.33
C VAL A 103 -10.04 4.37 -13.26
N VAL A 104 -10.14 5.23 -14.27
CA VAL A 104 -11.23 5.17 -15.27
C VAL A 104 -11.17 3.84 -16.02
N ILE A 105 -10.02 3.47 -16.59
CA ILE A 105 -9.86 2.23 -17.37
C ILE A 105 -10.20 1.00 -16.52
N SER A 106 -9.64 0.92 -15.30
CA SER A 106 -9.89 -0.21 -14.40
C SER A 106 -11.36 -0.30 -13.97
N SER A 107 -12.03 0.82 -13.72
CA SER A 107 -13.45 0.85 -13.37
C SER A 107 -14.33 0.42 -14.55
N LEU A 108 -13.99 0.82 -15.78
CA LEU A 108 -14.70 0.38 -16.99
C LEU A 108 -14.58 -1.14 -17.19
N ILE A 109 -13.40 -1.73 -16.94
CA ILE A 109 -13.21 -3.18 -16.99
C ILE A 109 -14.06 -3.88 -15.92
N LYS A 110 -14.08 -3.34 -14.69
CA LYS A 110 -14.89 -3.90 -13.59
C LYS A 110 -16.39 -3.83 -13.86
N ILE A 111 -16.89 -2.78 -14.52
CA ILE A 111 -18.31 -2.71 -14.93
C ILE A 111 -18.68 -3.88 -15.84
N ARG A 112 -17.78 -4.29 -16.76
CA ARG A 112 -18.01 -5.47 -17.60
C ARG A 112 -18.12 -6.75 -16.76
N MET A 113 -17.30 -6.90 -15.73
CA MET A 113 -17.40 -8.04 -14.79
C MET A 113 -18.66 -7.96 -13.94
N THR A 114 -19.06 -6.77 -13.47
CA THR A 114 -20.29 -6.57 -12.68
C THR A 114 -21.54 -6.95 -13.45
N LEU A 115 -21.57 -6.78 -14.78
CA LEU A 115 -22.69 -7.25 -15.60
C LEU A 115 -22.91 -8.77 -15.51
N ALA A 116 -21.86 -9.56 -15.27
CA ALA A 116 -21.99 -11.00 -15.01
C ALA A 116 -22.53 -11.31 -13.61
N LEU A 117 -22.34 -10.41 -12.63
CA LEU A 117 -22.90 -10.57 -11.27
C LEU A 117 -24.43 -10.33 -11.24
N ARG A 118 -25.00 -9.74 -12.30
CA ARG A 118 -26.44 -9.49 -12.43
C ARG A 118 -27.27 -10.77 -12.31
N GLU A 119 -26.74 -11.90 -12.78
CA GLU A 119 -27.42 -13.20 -12.73
C GLU A 119 -27.32 -13.90 -11.36
N ILE A 120 -26.41 -13.45 -10.47
CA ILE A 120 -26.12 -14.11 -9.20
C ILE A 120 -26.81 -13.39 -8.02
N SER A 121 -26.77 -12.06 -7.98
CA SER A 121 -27.31 -11.28 -6.85
C SER A 121 -27.63 -9.84 -7.24
N ASN A 122 -28.90 -9.46 -7.06
CA ASN A 122 -29.38 -8.12 -7.41
C ASN A 122 -28.84 -7.02 -6.47
N SER A 123 -28.61 -7.34 -5.19
CA SER A 123 -28.06 -6.40 -4.20
C SER A 123 -26.56 -6.16 -4.42
N ALA A 124 -25.79 -7.23 -4.69
CA ALA A 124 -24.36 -7.13 -4.99
C ALA A 124 -24.12 -6.44 -6.34
N PHE A 125 -24.99 -6.68 -7.33
CA PHE A 125 -24.97 -5.99 -8.61
C PHE A 125 -25.17 -4.48 -8.45
N THR A 126 -26.22 -4.07 -7.74
CA THR A 126 -26.54 -2.64 -7.54
C THR A 126 -25.46 -1.91 -6.73
N ALA A 127 -24.95 -2.52 -5.66
CA ALA A 127 -23.85 -1.94 -4.89
C ALA A 127 -22.56 -1.80 -5.72
N SER A 128 -22.22 -2.84 -6.50
CA SER A 128 -21.02 -2.83 -7.35
C SER A 128 -21.11 -1.84 -8.50
N ILE A 129 -22.28 -1.71 -9.14
CA ILE A 129 -22.48 -0.74 -10.23
C ILE A 129 -22.33 0.69 -9.70
N LEU A 130 -22.87 0.98 -8.50
CA LEU A 130 -22.79 2.28 -7.88
C LEU A 130 -21.34 2.62 -7.49
N MET A 131 -20.61 1.68 -6.88
CA MET A 131 -19.19 1.85 -6.55
C MET A 131 -18.33 2.13 -7.79
N ASN A 132 -18.57 1.38 -8.87
CA ASN A 132 -17.83 1.58 -10.12
C ASN A 132 -18.18 2.92 -10.76
N LEU A 133 -19.44 3.36 -10.71
CA LEU A 133 -19.84 4.68 -11.23
C LEU A 133 -19.16 5.81 -10.45
N ILE A 134 -19.15 5.74 -9.12
CA ILE A 134 -18.41 6.68 -8.26
C ILE A 134 -16.91 6.68 -8.62
N SER A 135 -16.34 5.51 -8.89
CA SER A 135 -14.93 5.36 -9.28
C SER A 135 -14.63 5.97 -10.65
N VAL A 136 -15.52 5.83 -11.64
CA VAL A 136 -15.37 6.50 -12.94
C VAL A 136 -15.45 8.02 -12.78
N VAL A 137 -16.44 8.52 -12.04
CA VAL A 137 -16.60 9.96 -11.81
C VAL A 137 -15.39 10.52 -11.08
N SER A 138 -14.89 9.85 -10.04
CA SER A 138 -13.70 10.30 -9.31
C SER A 138 -12.45 10.29 -10.19
N GLY A 139 -12.28 9.27 -11.04
CA GLY A 139 -11.21 9.21 -12.03
C GLY A 139 -11.27 10.39 -13.02
N CYS A 140 -12.46 10.71 -13.55
CA CYS A 140 -12.65 11.87 -14.43
C CYS A 140 -12.35 13.20 -13.71
N VAL A 141 -12.81 13.38 -12.47
CA VAL A 141 -12.51 14.57 -11.66
C VAL A 141 -11.00 14.73 -11.50
N ILE A 142 -10.27 13.65 -11.22
CA ILE A 142 -8.81 13.67 -11.09
C ILE A 142 -8.11 14.06 -12.41
N ILE A 143 -8.64 13.64 -13.57
CA ILE A 143 -8.07 13.98 -14.89
C ILE A 143 -8.30 15.44 -15.25
N PHE A 144 -9.55 15.93 -15.12
CA PHE A 144 -9.93 17.27 -15.57
C PHE A 144 -9.59 18.36 -14.55
N GLN A 145 -9.65 18.02 -13.26
CA GLN A 145 -9.24 18.87 -12.16
C GLN A 145 -8.14 18.15 -11.37
N PRO A 146 -6.92 18.01 -11.95
CA PRO A 146 -5.79 17.52 -11.18
C PRO A 146 -5.69 18.42 -9.94
N ILE A 147 -5.54 17.77 -8.79
CA ILE A 147 -5.69 18.37 -7.46
C ILE A 147 -4.97 19.71 -7.45
N THR A 148 -5.74 20.78 -7.60
CA THR A 148 -5.22 22.09 -8.01
C THR A 148 -4.41 22.72 -6.88
N SER A 149 -4.60 22.19 -5.67
CA SER A 149 -3.69 22.31 -4.55
C SER A 149 -3.26 20.91 -4.12
N THR A 150 -2.14 20.42 -4.66
CA THR A 150 -1.45 19.21 -4.18
C THR A 150 -1.22 19.23 -2.66
N ALA A 151 -1.15 20.43 -2.06
CA ALA A 151 -1.10 20.62 -0.62
C ALA A 151 -2.39 20.15 0.09
N VAL A 152 -3.57 20.40 -0.48
CA VAL A 152 -4.85 19.90 0.07
C VAL A 152 -4.90 18.38 0.03
N ALA A 153 -4.41 17.75 -1.05
CA ALA A 153 -4.33 16.29 -1.12
C ALA A 153 -3.47 15.72 0.00
N ILE A 154 -2.27 16.28 0.22
CA ILE A 154 -1.37 15.83 1.28
C ILE A 154 -1.93 16.10 2.66
N MET A 155 -2.64 17.20 2.86
CA MET A 155 -3.35 17.46 4.10
C MET A 155 -4.39 16.38 4.38
N ILE A 156 -5.20 16.01 3.37
CA ILE A 156 -6.19 14.93 3.51
C ILE A 156 -5.49 13.59 3.82
N VAL A 157 -4.41 13.26 3.11
CA VAL A 157 -3.63 12.05 3.39
C VAL A 157 -3.09 12.08 4.82
N GLY A 158 -2.55 13.21 5.28
CA GLY A 158 -2.08 13.40 6.65
C GLY A 158 -3.17 13.16 7.68
N ILE A 159 -4.35 13.76 7.49
CA ILE A 159 -5.52 13.58 8.37
C ILE A 159 -5.94 12.11 8.41
N MET A 160 -6.06 11.47 7.24
CA MET A 160 -6.40 10.04 7.16
C MET A 160 -5.38 9.20 7.93
N LEU A 161 -4.09 9.49 7.78
CA LEU A 161 -3.01 8.76 8.44
C LEU A 161 -3.04 8.95 9.97
N VAL A 162 -3.41 10.14 10.46
CA VAL A 162 -3.67 10.36 11.89
C VAL A 162 -4.87 9.53 12.37
N VAL A 163 -5.99 9.56 11.65
CA VAL A 163 -7.20 8.80 12.01
C VAL A 163 -6.90 7.30 12.06
N TYR A 164 -6.18 6.78 11.07
CA TYR A 164 -5.74 5.38 11.06
C TYR A 164 -4.77 5.09 12.21
N GLY A 165 -3.75 5.92 12.41
CA GLY A 165 -2.78 5.73 13.49
C GLY A 165 -3.41 5.72 14.88
N VAL A 166 -4.38 6.61 15.14
CA VAL A 166 -5.14 6.62 16.40
C VAL A 166 -6.03 5.38 16.52
N SER A 167 -6.71 4.97 15.45
CA SER A 167 -7.55 3.77 15.45
C SER A 167 -6.74 2.51 15.76
N ASP A 168 -5.57 2.38 15.15
CA ASP A 168 -4.67 1.26 15.41
C ASP A 168 -4.07 1.32 16.82
N LEU A 169 -3.76 2.51 17.34
CA LEU A 169 -3.29 2.66 18.72
C LEU A 169 -4.34 2.17 19.72
N ILE A 170 -5.62 2.50 19.50
CA ILE A 170 -6.75 1.98 20.30
C ILE A 170 -6.82 0.45 20.22
N ASN A 171 -6.74 -0.12 19.00
CA ASN A 171 -6.77 -1.56 18.79
C ASN A 171 -5.62 -2.27 19.52
N VAL A 172 -4.41 -1.73 19.43
CA VAL A 172 -3.22 -2.29 20.10
C VAL A 172 -3.36 -2.22 21.62
N PHE A 173 -3.95 -1.14 22.16
CA PHE A 173 -4.20 -1.02 23.59
C PHE A 173 -5.22 -2.06 24.10
N ILE A 174 -6.31 -2.25 23.36
CA ILE A 174 -7.32 -3.29 23.65
C ILE A 174 -6.64 -4.67 23.61
N LEU A 175 -5.86 -4.97 22.56
CA LEU A 175 -5.21 -6.25 22.40
C LEU A 175 -4.16 -6.53 23.50
N LYS A 176 -3.46 -5.49 23.96
CA LYS A 176 -2.51 -5.58 25.08
C LYS A 176 -3.21 -5.87 26.41
N LYS A 177 -4.39 -5.30 26.64
CA LYS A 177 -5.22 -5.60 27.82
C LYS A 177 -5.72 -7.05 27.83
N HIS A 178 -6.05 -7.60 26.66
CA HIS A 178 -6.59 -8.95 26.50
C HIS A 178 -5.56 -10.01 26.03
N VAL A 179 -4.26 -9.71 26.12
CA VAL A 179 -3.20 -10.56 25.55
C VAL A 179 -3.18 -11.98 26.13
N LYS A 180 -3.56 -12.15 27.40
CA LYS A 180 -3.61 -13.46 28.06
C LYS A 180 -4.73 -14.35 27.50
N ASP A 181 -5.91 -13.77 27.31
CA ASP A 181 -7.06 -14.47 26.74
C ASP A 181 -6.81 -14.81 25.27
N PHE A 182 -6.21 -13.88 24.53
CA PHE A 182 -5.83 -14.08 23.14
C PHE A 182 -4.79 -15.20 22.99
N ALA A 183 -3.74 -15.21 23.82
CA ALA A 183 -2.72 -16.25 23.81
C ALA A 183 -3.30 -17.64 24.16
N LYS A 184 -4.29 -17.70 25.06
CA LYS A 184 -4.98 -18.94 25.44
C LYS A 184 -5.79 -19.49 24.27
N ASN A 185 -6.61 -18.66 23.63
CA ASN A 185 -7.44 -19.05 22.49
C ASN A 185 -6.61 -19.46 21.27
N MET A 186 -5.52 -18.73 20.98
CA MET A 186 -4.61 -19.06 19.88
C MET A 186 -3.89 -20.40 20.10
N LYS A 187 -3.51 -20.70 21.35
CA LYS A 187 -2.91 -22.00 21.69
C LYS A 187 -3.92 -23.14 21.56
N ALA A 188 -5.17 -22.91 21.98
CA ALA A 188 -6.24 -23.89 21.82
C ALA A 188 -6.48 -24.19 20.33
N ALA A 189 -6.69 -23.16 19.51
CA ALA A 189 -6.87 -23.30 18.05
C ALA A 189 -5.71 -24.04 17.38
N LYS A 190 -4.46 -23.71 17.72
CA LYS A 190 -3.27 -24.43 17.18
C LYS A 190 -3.27 -25.91 17.57
N ARG A 191 -3.73 -26.24 18.78
CA ARG A 191 -3.80 -27.62 19.25
C ARG A 191 -4.82 -28.42 18.46
N TYR A 192 -6.03 -27.89 18.24
CA TYR A 192 -7.06 -28.51 17.40
C TYR A 192 -6.53 -28.82 16.00
N LEU A 193 -5.94 -27.83 15.32
CA LEU A 193 -5.37 -28.01 13.99
C LEU A 193 -4.26 -29.08 13.94
N THR A 194 -3.47 -29.22 15.01
CA THR A 194 -2.38 -30.21 15.05
C THR A 194 -2.90 -31.63 15.34
N GLU A 195 -3.98 -31.74 16.13
CA GLU A 195 -4.65 -33.01 16.40
C GLU A 195 -5.36 -33.51 15.13
N ASP A 196 -6.07 -32.64 14.39
CA ASP A 196 -6.72 -32.98 13.12
C ASP A 196 -5.73 -33.43 12.03
N ILE A 197 -4.59 -32.73 11.89
CA ILE A 197 -3.55 -33.10 10.91
C ILE A 197 -2.96 -34.46 11.23
N LYS A 198 -2.70 -34.75 12.51
CA LYS A 198 -2.21 -36.06 12.93
C LYS A 198 -3.24 -37.15 12.68
N GLU A 199 -4.51 -36.90 12.94
CA GLU A 199 -5.58 -37.86 12.68
C GLU A 199 -5.70 -38.17 11.19
N ALA A 200 -5.62 -37.15 10.32
CA ALA A 200 -5.63 -37.33 8.87
C ALA A 200 -4.42 -38.13 8.37
N GLU A 201 -3.22 -37.88 8.89
CA GLU A 201 -1.99 -38.58 8.51
C GLU A 201 -2.00 -40.05 8.95
N ILE A 202 -2.54 -40.34 10.14
CA ILE A 202 -2.72 -41.71 10.65
C ILE A 202 -3.74 -42.49 9.79
N VAL A 203 -4.78 -41.83 9.28
CA VAL A 203 -5.78 -42.44 8.39
C VAL A 203 -5.21 -42.71 7.00
N GLU A 204 -4.37 -41.83 6.46
CA GLU A 204 -3.67 -42.07 5.19
C GLU A 204 -2.65 -43.21 5.27
N ASP A 205 -1.87 -43.30 6.35
CA ASP A 205 -0.87 -44.37 6.52
C ASP A 205 -1.54 -45.75 6.68
N LYS A 206 -2.71 -45.81 7.34
CA LYS A 206 -3.54 -47.02 7.42
C LYS A 206 -4.19 -47.45 6.09
N LYS A 207 -4.37 -46.53 5.13
CA LYS A 207 -4.90 -46.87 3.79
C LYS A 207 -3.81 -47.35 2.82
N LYS A 208 -2.54 -47.13 3.13
CA LYS A 208 -1.38 -47.53 2.31
C LYS A 208 -0.77 -48.88 2.71
N LYS A 209 -1.23 -49.48 3.81
CA LYS A 209 -0.96 -50.87 4.20
C LYS A 209 -2.14 -51.77 3.86
#